data_AF-A0A926DYI3-F1
#
_entry.id   AF-A0A926DYI3-F1
#
_cell.length_a   1.000
_cell.length_b   1.000
_cell.length_c   1.000
_cell.angle_alpha   90.00
_cell.angle_beta   90.00
_cell.angle_gamma   90.00
#
_symmetry.space_group_name_H-M   'P 1'
#
loop_
_entity.id
_entity.type
_entity.pdbx_description
1 polymer ?
#
loop_
_entity_poly.entity_id
_entity_poly.type
_entity_poly.pdbx_seq_one_letter_code
_entity_poly.pdbx_strand_id
1 'polypeptide(L)' 'MQNLKGLYKPAFFLLQAKVFLKTGQYFDKKDALSTHLTGIDAQILEKNRCNCFSPSSLEADYRLLIEWASSLIAEEK' A
#
# COMPACT_ATOMS: atom_id res chain seq x y z
N MET A 1 12.33 -11.39 4.26
CA MET A 1 10.92 -11.18 4.67
C MET A 1 10.73 -10.00 5.63
N GLN A 2 11.58 -9.82 6.65
CA GLN A 2 11.48 -8.69 7.58
C GLN A 2 11.58 -7.32 6.87
N ASN A 3 12.47 -7.20 5.88
CA ASN A 3 12.59 -5.99 5.06
C ASN A 3 11.30 -5.66 4.31
N LEU A 4 10.69 -6.65 3.64
CA LEU A 4 9.44 -6.46 2.90
C LEU A 4 8.29 -6.02 3.81
N LYS A 5 8.10 -6.70 4.96
CA LYS A 5 7.14 -6.26 5.99
C LYS A 5 7.40 -4.81 6.43
N GLY A 6 8.67 -4.47 6.63
CA GLY A 6 9.11 -3.13 6.98
C GLY A 6 8.75 -2.08 5.93
N LEU A 7 8.78 -2.43 4.64
CA LEU A 7 8.41 -1.53 3.53
C LEU A 7 6.91 -1.35 3.35
N TYR A 8 6.09 -2.36 3.66
CA TYR A 8 4.64 -2.22 3.59
C TYR A 8 4.08 -1.30 4.69
N LYS A 9 4.79 -1.09 5.80
CA LYS A 9 4.37 -0.16 6.86
C LYS A 9 4.32 1.31 6.40
N PRO A 10 5.40 1.90 5.84
CA PRO A 10 5.32 3.24 5.26
C PRO A 10 4.39 3.28 4.03
N ALA A 11 4.26 2.19 3.27
CA ALA A 11 3.28 2.13 2.18
C ALA A 11 1.84 2.33 2.68
N PHE A 12 1.47 1.66 3.78
CA PHE A 12 0.18 1.87 4.42
C PHE A 12 -0.04 3.33 4.88
N PHE A 13 0.98 3.96 5.47
CA PHE A 13 0.90 5.36 5.87
C PHE A 13 0.66 6.30 4.67
N LEU A 14 1.35 6.06 3.55
CA LEU A 14 1.13 6.85 2.33
C LEU A 14 -0.28 6.67 1.76
N LEU A 15 -0.87 5.48 1.83
CA LEU A 15 -2.27 5.27 1.44
C LEU A 15 -3.24 6.09 2.31
N GLN A 16 -3.00 6.14 3.63
CA GLN A 16 -3.78 7.00 4.52
C GLN A 16 -3.65 8.47 4.15
N ALA A 17 -2.43 8.93 3.86
CA ALA A 17 -2.16 10.30 3.45
C ALA A 17 -2.86 10.65 2.12
N LYS A 18 -2.78 9.75 1.12
CA LYS A 18 -3.44 9.92 -0.20
C LYS A 18 -4.95 10.07 -0.05
N VAL A 19 -5.59 9.23 0.77
CA VAL A 19 -7.04 9.33 1.03
C VAL A 19 -7.39 10.58 1.82
N PHE A 20 -6.55 10.97 2.80
CA PHE A 20 -6.73 12.21 3.55
C PHE A 20 -6.69 13.44 2.63
N LEU A 21 -5.73 13.52 1.70
CA LEU A 21 -5.65 14.63 0.74
C LEU A 21 -6.89 14.73 -0.15
N LYS A 22 -7.53 13.60 -0.47
CA LYS A 22 -8.75 13.56 -1.30
C LYS A 22 -10.04 13.87 -0.53
N THR A 23 -10.12 13.48 0.73
CA THR A 23 -11.39 13.45 1.50
C THR A 23 -11.41 14.37 2.71
N GLY A 24 -10.25 14.84 3.17
CA GLY A 24 -10.08 15.56 4.44
C GLY A 24 -10.19 14.66 5.68
N GLN A 25 -10.39 13.35 5.52
CA GLN A 25 -10.60 12.41 6.63
C GLN A 25 -9.42 11.44 6.78
N TYR A 26 -8.98 11.25 8.03
CA TYR A 26 -7.96 10.27 8.37
C TYR A 26 -8.61 8.94 8.76
N PHE A 27 -8.12 7.84 8.18
CA PHE A 27 -8.59 6.49 8.46
C PHE A 27 -7.47 5.65 9.07
N ASP A 28 -7.54 5.38 10.37
CA ASP A 28 -6.57 4.58 11.13
C ASP A 28 -6.70 3.07 10.85
N LYS A 29 -7.92 2.62 10.56
CA LYS A 29 -8.25 1.22 10.30
C LYS A 29 -8.21 0.90 8.81
N LYS A 30 -7.57 -0.21 8.47
CA LYS A 30 -7.48 -0.74 7.10
C LYS A 30 -8.84 -0.95 6.45
N ASP A 31 -9.82 -1.42 7.21
CA ASP A 31 -11.15 -1.74 6.66
C ASP A 31 -11.89 -0.48 6.20
N ALA A 32 -11.87 0.57 7.00
CA ALA A 32 -12.43 1.85 6.61
C ALA A 32 -11.63 2.50 5.47
N LEU A 33 -10.30 2.37 5.47
CA LEU A 33 -9.47 2.89 4.36
C LEU A 33 -9.77 2.17 3.04
N SER A 34 -10.05 0.86 3.08
CA SER A 34 -10.21 0.03 1.88
C SER A 34 -11.38 0.43 0.98
N THR A 35 -12.42 1.07 1.52
CA THR A 35 -13.56 1.57 0.74
C THR A 35 -13.22 2.77 -0.15
N HIS A 36 -12.05 3.39 0.06
CA HIS A 36 -11.58 4.56 -0.68
C HIS A 36 -10.45 4.25 -1.67
N LEU A 37 -9.95 3.01 -1.69
CA LEU A 37 -8.84 2.60 -2.54
C LEU A 37 -9.32 1.66 -3.64
N THR A 38 -8.71 1.79 -4.81
CA THR A 38 -8.98 0.94 -5.97
C THR A 38 -7.68 0.57 -6.67
N GLY A 39 -7.71 -0.44 -7.54
CA GLY A 39 -6.55 -0.81 -8.35
C GLY A 39 -5.33 -1.19 -7.50
N ILE A 40 -4.16 -0.66 -7.86
CA ILE A 40 -2.90 -1.01 -7.20
C ILE A 40 -2.82 -0.56 -5.73
N ASP A 41 -3.46 0.57 -5.38
CA ASP A 41 -3.53 1.06 -3.99
C ASP A 41 -4.26 0.04 -3.09
N ALA A 42 -5.35 -0.55 -3.57
CA ALA A 42 -6.10 -1.57 -2.84
C ALA A 42 -5.29 -2.87 -2.66
N GLN A 43 -4.51 -3.26 -3.67
CA GLN A 43 -3.64 -4.44 -3.60
C GLN A 43 -2.53 -4.26 -2.55
N ILE A 44 -1.92 -3.06 -2.46
CA ILE A 44 -0.92 -2.75 -1.44
C ILE A 44 -1.53 -2.80 -0.04
N LEU A 45 -2.73 -2.23 0.13
CA LEU A 45 -3.44 -2.31 1.40
C LEU A 45 -3.72 -3.75 1.81
N GLU A 46 -4.18 -4.58 0.89
CA GLU A 46 -4.50 -5.98 1.16
C GLU A 46 -3.25 -6.79 1.55
N LYS A 47 -2.12 -6.57 0.86
CA LYS A 47 -0.85 -7.19 1.25
C LYS A 47 -0.39 -6.77 2.64
N ASN A 48 -0.57 -5.49 3.00
CA ASN A 48 -0.31 -5.04 4.37
C ASN A 48 -1.30 -5.66 5.37
N ARG A 49 -2.58 -5.82 5.00
CA ARG A 49 -3.64 -6.41 5.83
C ARG A 49 -3.36 -7.87 6.14
N CYS A 50 -3.14 -8.70 5.11
CA CYS A 50 -2.92 -10.13 5.29
C CYS A 50 -1.57 -10.43 5.96
N ASN A 51 -0.58 -9.53 5.81
CA ASN A 51 0.81 -9.71 6.28
C ASN A 51 1.41 -11.07 5.85
N CYS A 52 0.92 -11.58 4.72
CA CYS A 52 1.07 -12.95 4.25
C CYS A 52 2.19 -13.02 3.21
N PHE A 53 3.41 -12.74 3.65
CA PHE A 53 4.60 -12.79 2.80
C PHE A 53 5.24 -14.17 2.88
N SER A 54 5.44 -14.79 1.72
CA SER A 54 6.05 -16.12 1.60
C SER A 54 7.30 -16.06 0.71
N PRO A 55 8.25 -16.99 0.84
CA PRO A 55 9.39 -17.09 -0.09
C PRO A 55 8.95 -17.22 -1.56
N SER A 56 7.88 -17.96 -1.82
CA SER A 56 7.32 -18.18 -3.16
C SER A 56 6.65 -16.94 -3.77
N SER A 57 6.19 -16.00 -2.95
CA SER A 57 5.55 -14.75 -3.40
C SER A 57 6.49 -13.55 -3.39
N LEU A 58 7.71 -13.71 -2.88
CA LEU A 58 8.59 -12.59 -2.53
C LEU A 58 8.89 -11.67 -3.72
N GLU A 59 9.23 -12.23 -4.87
CA GLU A 59 9.50 -11.45 -6.10
C GLU A 59 8.26 -10.66 -6.53
N ALA A 60 7.09 -11.31 -6.55
CA ALA A 60 5.84 -10.66 -6.92
C ALA A 60 5.46 -9.54 -5.94
N ASP A 61 5.66 -9.75 -4.64
CA ASP A 61 5.36 -8.76 -3.61
C ASP A 61 6.28 -7.53 -3.68
N TYR A 62 7.56 -7.71 -4.04
CA TYR A 62 8.49 -6.62 -4.33
C TYR A 62 8.13 -5.90 -5.64
N ARG A 63 7.80 -6.65 -6.70
CA ARG A 63 7.39 -6.06 -7.98
C ARG A 63 6.17 -5.18 -7.83
N LEU A 64 5.14 -5.65 -7.11
CA LEU A 64 3.94 -4.88 -6.81
C LEU A 64 4.28 -3.56 -6.08
N LEU A 65 5.17 -3.63 -5.08
CA LEU A 65 5.59 -2.43 -4.34
C LEU A 65 6.36 -1.44 -5.22
N ILE A 66 7.24 -1.93 -6.10
CA ILE A 66 8.01 -1.10 -7.03
C ILE A 66 7.08 -0.42 -8.04
N GLU A 67 6.14 -1.17 -8.62
CA GLU A 67 5.17 -0.66 -9.58
C GLU A 67 4.32 0.44 -8.94
N TRP A 68 3.81 0.19 -7.74
CA TRP A 68 3.04 1.16 -6.96
C TRP A 68 3.84 2.43 -6.63
N ALA A 69 5.06 2.27 -6.09
CA ALA A 69 5.89 3.42 -5.76
C ALA A 69 6.26 4.24 -7.01
N SER A 70 6.46 3.57 -8.14
CA SER A 70 6.74 4.24 -9.42
C SER A 70 5.55 5.05 -9.92
N SER A 71 4.31 4.56 -9.74
CA SER A 71 3.12 5.32 -10.12
C SER A 71 2.97 6.58 -9.27
N LEU A 72 3.22 6.51 -7.96
CA LEU A 72 3.20 7.68 -7.07
C LEU A 72 4.22 8.75 -7.51
N ILE A 73 5.45 8.34 -7.83
CA ILE A 73 6.50 9.27 -8.28
C ILE A 73 6.13 9.91 -9.63
N ALA A 74 5.43 9.18 -10.50
CA ALA A 74 4.96 9.71 -11.77
C ALA A 74 3.78 10.68 -11.61
N GLU A 75 2.89 10.46 -10.64
CA GLU A 75 1.76 11.35 -10.30
C GLU A 75 2.22 12.71 -9.74
N GLU A 76 3.43 12.80 -9.16
CA GLU A 76 4.02 14.03 -8.62
C GLU A 76 4.76 14.90 -9.66
N LYS A 77 4.86 14.45 -10.93
CA LYS A 77 5.45 15.21 -12.03
C LYS A 77 4.40 15.95 -12.85
#